data_AF-A0A7T6VN00-F1
#
_entry.id   AF-A0A7T6VN00-F1
#
_cell.length_a   1.000
_cell.length_b   1.000
_cell.length_c   1.000
_cell.angle_alpha   90.00
_cell.angle_beta   90.00
_cell.angle_gamma   90.00
#
_symmetry.space_group_name_H-M   'P 1'
#
loop_
_entity.id
_entity.type
_entity.pdbx_description
1 polymer ?
#
loop_
_entity_poly.entity_id
_entity_poly.type
_entity_poly.pdbx_seq_one_letter_code
_entity_poly.pdbx_strand_id
1 'polypeptide(L)'
;MKNLNKDEILKKARNENKLGDERDREIFYKSYSFGYRFIIRFFILLTIVAFFQKLFTGKPFADIEVLFFAIWVGILGESIGNYFYTKEKSSLLRLGLVLLAVILTLVNIIIN
;
A
#
# COMPACT_ATOMS: atom_id res chain seq x y z
N MET A 1 3.59 29.91 -38.66
CA MET A 1 3.99 28.88 -37.68
C MET A 1 5.47 28.56 -37.90
N LYS A 2 6.32 28.73 -36.88
CA LYS A 2 7.77 28.51 -36.99
C LYS A 2 8.04 27.00 -36.95
N ASN A 3 8.56 26.42 -38.03
CA ASN A 3 8.97 25.01 -38.07
C ASN A 3 10.18 24.82 -37.15
N LEU A 4 9.95 24.35 -35.92
CA LEU A 4 11.04 23.94 -35.03
C LEU A 4 11.75 22.74 -35.64
N ASN A 5 13.08 22.78 -35.65
CA ASN A 5 13.90 21.68 -36.14
C ASN A 5 13.69 20.45 -35.24
N LYS A 6 13.65 19.24 -35.81
CA LYS A 6 13.37 17.98 -35.08
C LYS A 6 14.24 17.83 -33.84
N ASP A 7 15.49 18.27 -33.93
CA ASP A 7 16.46 18.21 -32.84
C ASP A 7 16.11 19.17 -31.68
N GLU A 8 15.54 20.35 -31.97
CA GLU A 8 15.08 21.29 -30.94
C GLU A 8 13.84 20.77 -30.21
N ILE A 9 12.92 20.11 -30.94
CA ILE A 9 11.73 19.46 -30.36
C ILE A 9 12.17 18.33 -29.41
N LEU A 10 13.11 17.49 -29.85
CA LEU A 10 13.63 16.39 -29.03
C LEU A 10 14.42 16.90 -27.82
N LYS A 11 15.17 17.99 -27.95
CA LYS A 11 15.90 18.61 -26.83
C LYS A 11 14.93 19.20 -25.80
N LYS A 12 13.85 19.82 -26.26
CA LYS A 12 12.79 20.37 -25.41
C LYS A 12 12.04 19.26 -24.68
N ALA A 13 11.60 18.21 -25.38
CA ALA A 13 10.95 17.06 -24.78
C ALA A 13 11.84 16.35 -23.76
N ARG A 14 13.15 16.18 -24.04
CA ARG A 14 14.11 15.60 -23.08
C ARG A 14 14.35 16.50 -21.87
N ASN A 15 14.42 17.82 -22.05
CA ASN A 15 14.57 18.75 -20.93
C ASN A 15 13.30 18.83 -20.07
N GLU A 16 12.12 18.72 -20.66
CA GLU A 16 10.85 18.65 -19.94
C GLU A 16 10.72 17.31 -19.18
N ASN A 17 11.19 16.19 -19.77
CA ASN A 17 11.27 14.89 -19.10
C ASN A 17 12.38 14.77 -18.02
N LYS A 18 13.24 15.78 -17.83
CA LYS A 18 14.27 15.73 -16.76
C LYS A 18 13.69 15.87 -15.35
N LEU A 19 12.46 16.37 -15.20
CA LEU A 19 11.79 16.53 -13.91
C LEU A 19 11.22 15.21 -13.34
N GLY A 20 11.52 14.08 -13.99
CA GLY A 20 11.09 12.73 -13.63
C GLY A 20 10.14 12.18 -14.68
N ASP A 21 10.49 11.06 -15.30
CA ASP A 21 9.63 10.37 -16.26
C ASP A 21 8.36 9.90 -15.52
N GLU A 22 7.20 10.41 -15.92
CA GLU A 22 5.91 10.00 -15.35
C GLU A 22 5.74 8.48 -15.41
N ARG A 23 6.30 7.85 -16.46
CA ARG A 23 6.31 6.40 -16.63
C ARG A 23 7.14 5.70 -15.57
N ASP A 24 8.33 6.20 -15.24
CA ASP A 24 9.16 5.60 -14.19
C ASP A 24 8.44 5.69 -12.85
N ARG A 25 7.82 6.85 -12.55
CA ARG A 25 6.99 7.05 -11.36
C ARG A 25 5.83 6.05 -11.30
N GLU A 26 5.16 5.80 -12.42
CA GLU A 26 4.07 4.84 -12.52
C GLU A 26 4.54 3.40 -12.32
N ILE A 27 5.69 3.03 -12.89
CA ILE A 27 6.31 1.70 -12.71
C ILE A 27 6.67 1.48 -11.23
N PHE A 28 7.28 2.46 -10.59
CA PHE A 28 7.59 2.40 -9.16
C PHE A 28 6.33 2.28 -8.30
N TYR A 29 5.31 3.10 -8.57
CA TYR A 29 4.03 3.04 -7.86
C TYR A 29 3.35 1.67 -8.01
N LYS A 30 3.28 1.13 -9.23
CA LYS A 30 2.70 -0.20 -9.50
C LYS A 30 3.46 -1.30 -8.77
N SER A 31 4.79 -1.28 -8.81
CA SER A 31 5.63 -2.27 -8.14
C SER A 31 5.49 -2.20 -6.62
N TYR A 32 5.46 -0.98 -6.07
CA TYR A 32 5.21 -0.72 -4.65
C TYR A 32 3.84 -1.26 -4.22
N SER A 33 2.76 -0.85 -4.89
CA SER A 33 1.40 -1.30 -4.57
C SER A 33 1.24 -2.82 -4.71
N PHE A 34 1.91 -3.44 -5.68
CA PHE A 34 1.93 -4.90 -5.81
C PHE A 34 2.54 -5.58 -4.58
N GLY A 35 3.68 -5.06 -4.08
CA GLY A 35 4.34 -5.57 -2.88
C GLY A 35 3.42 -5.52 -1.64
N TYR A 36 2.76 -4.38 -1.39
CA TYR A 36 1.80 -4.27 -0.29
C TYR A 36 0.64 -5.25 -0.45
N ARG A 37 0.03 -5.33 -1.63
CA ARG A 37 -1.08 -6.26 -1.89
C ARG A 37 -0.68 -7.71 -1.68
N PHE A 38 0.55 -8.08 -2.06
CA PHE A 38 1.07 -9.41 -1.81
C PHE A 38 1.19 -9.71 -0.31
N ILE A 39 1.81 -8.81 0.46
CA ILE A 39 1.98 -8.96 1.91
C ILE A 39 0.62 -9.03 2.62
N ILE A 40 -0.32 -8.15 2.27
CA ILE A 40 -1.68 -8.13 2.83
C ILE A 40 -2.38 -9.47 2.58
N ARG A 41 -2.35 -9.98 1.34
CA ARG A 41 -2.95 -11.28 0.99
C ARG A 41 -2.29 -12.44 1.71
N PHE A 42 -0.97 -12.40 1.87
CA PHE A 42 -0.22 -13.41 2.62
C PHE A 42 -0.67 -13.45 4.09
N PHE A 43 -0.77 -12.30 4.76
CA PHE A 43 -1.26 -12.25 6.14
C PHE A 43 -2.75 -12.65 6.24
N ILE A 44 -3.60 -12.27 5.29
CA ILE A 44 -4.99 -12.76 5.24
C ILE A 44 -5.03 -14.29 5.19
N LEU A 45 -4.20 -14.91 4.35
CA LEU A 45 -4.12 -16.36 4.25
C LEU A 45 -3.67 -16.99 5.59
N LEU A 46 -2.63 -16.43 6.23
CA LEU A 46 -2.16 -16.89 7.53
C LEU A 46 -3.25 -16.77 8.61
N THR A 47 -3.99 -15.66 8.64
CA THR A 47 -5.10 -15.45 9.56
C THR A 47 -6.19 -16.50 9.38
N ILE A 48 -6.54 -16.82 8.12
CA ILE A 48 -7.52 -17.86 7.80
C ILE A 48 -7.03 -19.23 8.28
N VAL A 49 -5.77 -19.58 8.01
CA VAL A 49 -5.19 -20.86 8.48
C VAL A 49 -5.18 -20.92 10.01
N ALA A 50 -4.76 -19.86 10.69
CA ALA A 50 -4.74 -19.80 12.16
C ALA A 50 -6.16 -19.94 12.74
N PHE A 51 -7.14 -19.30 12.13
CA PHE A 51 -8.54 -19.40 12.52
C PHE A 51 -9.08 -20.83 12.41
N PHE A 52 -8.88 -21.49 11.27
CA PHE A 52 -9.31 -22.88 11.09
C PHE A 52 -8.55 -23.83 12.02
N GLN A 53 -7.25 -23.63 12.23
CA GLN A 53 -6.50 -24.42 13.19
C GLN A 53 -7.07 -24.27 14.60
N LYS A 54 -7.35 -23.04 15.06
CA LYS A 54 -8.01 -22.80 16.36
C LYS A 54 -9.36 -23.52 16.45
N LEU A 55 -10.13 -23.55 15.36
CA LEU A 55 -11.42 -24.23 15.30
C LEU A 55 -11.29 -25.76 15.45
N PHE A 56 -10.29 -26.38 14.81
CA PHE A 56 -10.14 -27.84 14.79
C PHE A 56 -9.26 -28.41 15.92
N THR A 57 -8.19 -27.71 16.31
CA THR A 57 -7.20 -28.19 17.29
C THR A 57 -7.28 -27.47 18.64
N GLY A 58 -8.08 -26.40 18.73
CA GLY A 58 -8.19 -25.56 19.92
C GLY A 58 -7.00 -24.61 20.15
N LYS A 59 -5.92 -24.72 19.35
CA LYS A 59 -4.72 -23.88 19.48
C LYS A 59 -4.23 -23.40 18.11
N PRO A 60 -4.27 -22.09 17.82
CA PRO A 60 -3.70 -21.55 16.58
C PRO A 60 -2.16 -21.58 16.63
N PHE A 61 -1.50 -21.66 15.47
CA PHE A 61 -0.03 -21.59 15.37
C PHE A 61 0.53 -20.20 15.69
N ALA A 62 -0.29 -19.16 15.57
CA ALA A 62 0.08 -17.76 15.81
C ALA A 62 -1.11 -17.00 16.39
N ASP A 63 -0.82 -15.88 17.05
CA ASP A 63 -1.85 -14.99 17.56
C ASP A 63 -2.63 -14.35 16.39
N ILE A 64 -3.94 -14.62 16.36
CA ILE A 64 -4.84 -14.14 15.31
C ILE A 64 -4.92 -12.60 15.32
N GLU A 65 -4.88 -11.97 16.50
CA GLU A 65 -4.96 -10.52 16.61
C GLU A 65 -3.70 -9.85 16.05
N VAL A 66 -2.53 -10.42 16.32
CA VAL A 66 -1.25 -9.95 15.75
C VAL A 66 -1.24 -10.08 14.22
N LEU A 67 -1.79 -11.18 13.68
CA LEU A 67 -1.93 -11.33 12.23
C LEU A 67 -2.90 -10.29 11.64
N PHE A 68 -4.02 -9.99 12.32
CA PHE A 68 -4.93 -8.91 11.93
C PHE A 68 -4.26 -7.54 11.97
N PHE A 69 -3.45 -7.26 12.99
CA PHE A 69 -2.67 -6.03 13.08
C PHE A 69 -1.71 -5.89 11.89
N ALA A 70 -1.00 -6.96 11.52
CA ALA A 70 -0.12 -6.96 10.34
C ALA A 70 -0.87 -6.64 9.03
N ILE A 71 -2.10 -7.14 8.86
CA ILE A 71 -2.97 -6.80 7.73
C ILE A 71 -3.25 -5.30 7.70
N TRP A 72 -3.67 -4.73 8.84
CA TRP A 72 -3.99 -3.31 8.93
C TRP A 72 -2.79 -2.40 8.68
N VAL A 73 -1.61 -2.77 9.19
CA VAL A 73 -0.36 -2.06 8.92
C VAL A 73 -0.01 -2.11 7.43
N GLY A 74 -0.22 -3.26 6.76
CA GLY A 74 -0.07 -3.38 5.31
C GLY A 74 -1.00 -2.44 4.55
N ILE A 75 -2.29 -2.41 4.90
CA ILE A 75 -3.29 -1.51 4.29
C ILE A 75 -2.93 -0.05 4.55
N LEU A 76 -2.39 0.27 5.74
CA LEU A 76 -1.95 1.62 6.09
C LEU A 76 -0.80 2.07 5.17
N GLY A 77 0.22 1.23 5.00
CA GLY A 77 1.33 1.51 4.10
C GLY A 77 0.89 1.69 2.65
N GLU A 78 -0.01 0.84 2.14
CA GLU A 78 -0.59 1.01 0.80
C GLU A 78 -1.37 2.33 0.69
N SER A 79 -2.16 2.67 1.70
CA SER A 79 -2.96 3.91 1.73
C SER A 79 -2.09 5.17 1.77
N ILE A 80 -1.01 5.14 2.56
CA ILE A 80 0.00 6.21 2.60
C ILE A 80 0.63 6.39 1.22
N GLY A 81 1.11 5.29 0.61
CA GLY A 81 1.67 5.31 -0.73
C GLY A 81 0.70 5.92 -1.74
N ASN A 82 -0.52 5.39 -1.81
CA ASN A 82 -1.56 5.89 -2.72
C ASN A 82 -1.82 7.39 -2.54
N TYR A 83 -1.90 7.88 -1.30
CA TYR A 83 -2.05 9.32 -1.04
C TYR A 83 -0.83 10.13 -1.54
N PHE A 84 0.39 9.65 -1.30
CA PHE A 84 1.60 10.33 -1.78
C PHE A 84 1.68 10.42 -3.30
N TYR A 85 1.24 9.38 -4.02
CA TYR A 85 1.29 9.33 -5.48
C TYR A 85 0.10 10.02 -6.18
N THR A 86 -1.12 9.88 -5.65
CA THR A 86 -2.33 10.43 -6.27
C THR A 86 -2.72 11.82 -5.77
N LYS A 87 -2.34 12.16 -4.53
CA LYS A 87 -2.75 13.40 -3.82
C LYS A 87 -4.27 13.59 -3.72
N GLU A 88 -5.06 12.54 -3.91
CA GLU A 88 -6.52 12.63 -3.84
C GLU A 88 -7.01 12.79 -2.39
N LYS A 89 -7.95 13.71 -2.17
CA LYS A 89 -8.56 13.96 -0.84
C LYS A 89 -9.38 12.77 -0.32
N SER A 90 -9.98 11.98 -1.20
CA SER A 90 -10.66 10.72 -0.87
C SER A 90 -9.75 9.73 -0.14
N SER A 91 -8.45 9.74 -0.48
CA SER A 91 -7.44 8.88 0.15
C SER A 91 -7.14 9.27 1.60
N LEU A 92 -7.36 10.52 1.99
CA LEU A 92 -7.18 10.97 3.38
C LEU A 92 -8.24 10.38 4.31
N LEU A 93 -9.49 10.30 3.87
CA LEU A 93 -10.57 9.68 4.65
C LEU A 93 -10.27 8.19 4.89
N ARG A 94 -9.86 7.47 3.84
CA ARG A 94 -9.45 6.07 3.95
C ARG A 94 -8.28 5.92 4.92
N LEU A 95 -7.26 6.77 4.79
CA LEU A 95 -6.08 6.74 5.67
C LEU A 95 -6.46 6.97 7.14
N GLY A 96 -7.36 7.91 7.42
CA GLY A 96 -7.87 8.14 8.78
C GLY A 96 -8.61 6.92 9.36
N LEU A 97 -9.47 6.28 8.57
CA LEU A 97 -10.19 5.07 8.99
C LEU A 97 -9.23 3.89 9.25
N VAL A 98 -8.23 3.71 8.37
CA VAL A 98 -7.23 2.65 8.52
C VAL A 98 -6.34 2.90 9.74
N LEU A 99 -5.93 4.14 9.99
CA LEU A 99 -5.19 4.51 11.21
C LEU A 99 -5.99 4.18 12.47
N LEU A 100 -7.29 4.51 12.49
CA LEU A 100 -8.16 4.17 13.61
C LEU A 100 -8.21 2.65 13.82
N ALA A 101 -8.35 1.87 12.75
CA ALA A 101 -8.35 0.40 12.84
C ALA A 101 -7.02 -0.18 13.37
N VAL A 102 -5.88 0.35 12.93
CA VAL A 102 -4.55 -0.01 13.46
C VAL A 102 -4.47 0.29 14.96
N ILE A 103 -4.91 1.47 15.40
CA ILE A 103 -4.89 1.85 16.83
C ILE A 103 -5.81 0.93 17.64
N LEU A 104 -7.03 0.68 17.17
CA LEU A 104 -7.98 -0.19 17.88
C LEU A 104 -7.46 -1.62 18.02
N THR A 105 -6.89 -2.18 16.97
CA THR A 105 -6.29 -3.52 17.03
C THR A 105 -5.06 -3.57 17.92
N LEU A 106 -4.21 -2.54 17.90
CA LEU A 106 -3.07 -2.45 18.82
C LEU A 106 -3.49 -2.36 20.28
N VAL A 107 -4.49 -1.53 20.58
CA VAL A 107 -5.06 -1.40 21.92
C VAL A 107 -5.65 -2.73 22.39
N ASN A 108 -6.36 -3.45 21.52
CA ASN A 108 -6.91 -4.77 21.84
C ASN A 108 -5.81 -5.78 22.20
N ILE A 109 -4.71 -5.81 21.44
CA ILE A 109 -3.54 -6.67 21.71
C ILE A 109 -2.85 -6.31 23.04
N ILE A 110 -2.85 -5.04 23.44
CA ILE A 110 -2.20 -4.60 24.69
C ILE A 110 -3.06 -4.91 25.91
N ILE A 111 -4.39 -4.87 25.76
CA ILE A 111 -5.35 -5.05 26.86
C ILE A 111 -5.67 -6.52 27.12
N ASN A 112 -5.78 -7.34 26.07
CA ASN A 112 -6.08 -8.78 26.17
C ASN A 112 -4.81 -9.62 26.35
#